data_AF-A0A7L2EV73-F1
#
_entry.id   AF-A0A7L2EV73-F1
#
_cell.length_a   1.000
_cell.length_b   1.000
_cell.length_c   1.000
_cell.angle_alpha   90.00
_cell.angle_beta   90.00
_cell.angle_gamma   90.00
#
_symmetry.space_group_name_H-M   'P 1'
#
loop_
_entity.id
_entity.type
_entity.pdbx_description
1 polymer ?
#
loop_
_entity_poly.entity_id
_entity_poly.type
_entity_poly.pdbx_seq_one_letter_code
_entity_poly.pdbx_strand_id
1 'polypeptide(L)'
;QALEDKVWDLLQEADKVAEENKEKSQVYDAMAKTLGDAWDALIIMLEKRQALLELTSVFFENALEFAVKIDQVEDFLNNAQEFDNIDSLRELLLQQENHTKELLEKSFALLNKSHDLTQFIEEFKCEGPNANPELIQGAHSSCLKIDNLLEMLQDRRRQLDKFLRHQRQGLEQVLQICLWHQQETQVT
;
A
#
# COMPACT_ATOMS: atom_id res chain seq x y z
N GLN A 1 17.95 -31.64 0.93
CA GLN A 1 17.22 -32.22 2.07
C GLN A 1 16.60 -31.07 2.81
N ALA A 2 15.27 -31.02 2.88
CA ALA A 2 14.55 -29.90 3.46
C ALA A 2 14.87 -29.82 4.96
N LEU A 3 14.82 -28.61 5.53
CA LEU A 3 15.08 -28.43 6.96
C LEU A 3 14.05 -29.22 7.80
N GLU A 4 12.83 -29.34 7.27
CA GLU A 4 11.72 -30.11 7.82
C GLU A 4 12.04 -31.61 7.92
N ASP A 5 12.63 -32.21 6.89
CA ASP A 5 13.05 -33.63 6.90
C ASP A 5 14.03 -33.89 8.06
N LYS A 6 14.97 -32.98 8.29
CA LYS A 6 15.97 -33.10 9.36
C LYS A 6 15.36 -32.93 10.75
N VAL A 7 14.33 -32.10 10.88
CA VAL A 7 13.60 -31.92 12.15
C VAL A 7 12.79 -33.19 12.45
N TRP A 8 12.15 -33.78 11.44
CA TRP A 8 11.45 -35.06 11.57
C TRP A 8 12.37 -36.20 12.01
N ASP A 9 13.53 -36.35 11.37
CA ASP A 9 14.52 -37.37 11.73
C ASP A 9 14.99 -37.20 13.20
N LEU A 10 15.18 -35.95 13.65
CA LEU A 10 15.60 -35.64 15.02
C LEU A 10 14.49 -35.95 16.04
N LEU A 11 13.25 -35.60 15.73
CA LEU A 11 12.09 -35.89 16.60
C LEU A 11 11.89 -37.39 16.77
N GLN A 12 12.04 -38.16 15.68
CA GLN A 12 11.90 -39.61 15.72
C GLN A 12 13.00 -40.27 16.58
N GLU A 13 14.23 -39.76 16.53
CA GLU A 13 15.31 -40.24 17.40
C GLU A 13 15.07 -39.83 18.87
N ALA A 14 14.53 -38.64 19.13
CA ALA A 14 14.17 -38.19 20.47
C ALA A 14 13.05 -39.05 21.10
N ASP A 15 12.02 -39.40 20.32
CA ASP A 15 10.94 -40.29 20.76
C ASP A 15 11.46 -41.68 21.14
N LYS A 16 12.36 -42.24 20.32
CA LYS A 16 13.01 -43.51 20.59
C LYS A 16 13.80 -43.49 21.90
N VAL A 17 14.60 -42.44 22.12
CA VAL A 17 15.38 -42.27 23.36
C VAL A 17 14.48 -42.10 24.59
N ALA A 18 13.34 -41.41 24.44
CA ALA A 18 12.36 -41.25 25.52
C ALA A 18 11.69 -42.58 25.88
N GLU A 19 11.38 -43.42 24.88
CA GLU A 19 10.75 -44.73 25.08
C GLU A 19 11.70 -45.75 25.73
N GLU A 20 13.01 -45.65 25.45
CA GLU A 20 14.07 -46.42 26.10
C GLU A 20 14.35 -45.97 27.55
N ASN A 21 14.04 -44.72 27.92
CA ASN A 21 14.34 -44.12 29.23
C ASN A 21 13.09 -43.72 30.05
N LYS A 22 12.19 -44.69 30.28
CA LYS A 22 10.89 -44.47 30.96
C LYS A 22 10.96 -43.86 32.36
N GLU A 23 12.09 -43.99 33.06
CA GLU A 23 12.30 -43.38 34.39
C GLU A 23 12.24 -41.84 34.36
N LYS A 24 12.47 -41.22 33.20
CA LYS A 24 12.42 -39.76 33.00
C LYS A 24 11.21 -39.29 32.20
N SER A 25 10.19 -40.14 32.02
CA SER A 25 9.00 -39.86 31.19
C SER A 25 8.39 -38.48 31.48
N GLN A 26 8.22 -38.11 32.75
CA GLN A 26 7.64 -36.81 33.12
C GLN A 26 8.47 -35.61 32.62
N VAL A 27 9.79 -35.73 32.58
CA VAL A 27 10.67 -34.66 32.08
C VAL A 27 10.55 -34.59 30.56
N TYR A 28 10.53 -35.73 29.88
CA TYR A 28 10.34 -35.77 28.42
C TYR A 28 8.97 -35.23 28.00
N ASP A 29 7.90 -35.56 28.74
CA ASP A 29 6.56 -35.02 28.50
C ASP A 29 6.52 -33.49 28.66
N ALA A 30 7.18 -32.95 29.69
CA ALA A 30 7.28 -31.51 29.91
C ALA A 30 8.11 -30.80 28.82
N MET A 31 9.19 -31.44 28.36
CA MET A 31 10.02 -30.94 27.26
C MET A 31 9.27 -30.97 25.93
N ALA A 32 8.57 -32.06 25.62
CA ALA A 32 7.75 -32.19 24.42
C ALA A 32 6.65 -31.12 24.39
N LYS A 33 5.99 -30.87 25.54
CA LYS A 33 5.02 -29.79 25.67
C LYS A 33 5.64 -28.42 25.40
N THR A 34 6.78 -28.12 26.03
CA THR A 34 7.47 -26.83 25.83
C THR A 34 7.94 -26.64 24.39
N LEU A 35 8.40 -27.71 23.75
CA LEU A 35 8.80 -27.70 22.34
C LEU A 35 7.58 -27.48 21.42
N GLY A 36 6.46 -28.14 21.71
CA GLY A 36 5.18 -27.91 21.02
C GLY A 36 4.73 -26.46 21.13
N ASP A 37 4.69 -25.91 22.35
CA ASP A 37 4.33 -24.52 22.59
C ASP A 37 5.26 -23.54 21.84
N ALA A 38 6.57 -23.82 21.80
CA ALA A 38 7.55 -23.01 21.07
C ALA A 38 7.40 -23.12 19.55
N TRP A 39 7.06 -24.31 19.04
CA TRP A 39 6.82 -24.55 17.62
C TRP A 39 5.55 -23.85 17.13
N ASP A 40 4.45 -23.94 17.90
CA ASP A 40 3.20 -23.24 17.61
C ASP A 40 3.41 -21.71 17.59
N ALA A 41 4.16 -21.18 18.55
CA ALA A 41 4.52 -19.76 18.58
C ALA A 41 5.35 -19.34 17.36
N LEU A 42 6.26 -20.20 16.89
CA LEU A 42 7.06 -19.94 15.69
C LEU A 42 6.21 -19.95 14.42
N ILE A 43 5.28 -20.89 14.28
CA ILE A 43 4.33 -20.92 13.15
C ILE A 43 3.52 -19.62 13.11
N ILE A 44 2.93 -19.22 14.24
CA ILE A 44 2.14 -17.97 14.34
C ILE A 44 2.98 -16.76 13.93
N MET A 45 4.24 -16.68 14.37
CA MET A 45 5.14 -15.58 13.98
C MET A 45 5.41 -15.57 12.48
N LEU A 46 5.64 -16.74 11.87
CA LEU A 46 5.90 -16.86 10.44
C LEU A 46 4.67 -16.46 9.61
N GLU A 47 3.48 -16.91 10.00
CA GLU A 47 2.22 -16.54 9.34
C GLU A 47 1.97 -15.03 9.41
N LYS A 48 2.17 -14.41 10.58
CA LYS A 48 2.06 -12.96 10.74
C LYS A 48 3.08 -12.20 9.90
N ARG A 49 4.31 -12.70 9.83
CA ARG A 49 5.36 -12.10 9.00
C ARG A 49 5.01 -12.20 7.52
N GLN A 50 4.45 -13.33 7.07
CA GLN A 50 3.98 -13.48 5.71
C GLN A 50 2.87 -12.47 5.39
N ALA A 51 1.85 -12.37 6.25
CA ALA A 51 0.76 -11.42 6.07
C ALA A 51 1.26 -9.96 6.03
N LEU A 52 2.22 -9.59 6.89
CA LEU A 52 2.86 -8.28 6.87
C LEU A 52 3.54 -8.00 5.51
N LEU A 53 4.29 -8.98 4.99
CA LEU A 53 5.00 -8.83 3.72
C LEU A 53 4.03 -8.69 2.54
N GLU A 54 2.96 -9.47 2.51
CA GLU A 54 1.91 -9.38 1.51
C GLU A 54 1.25 -8.00 1.53
N LEU A 55 0.84 -7.52 2.70
CA LEU A 55 0.22 -6.21 2.87
C LEU A 55 1.17 -5.06 2.49
N THR A 56 2.45 -5.20 2.83
CA THR A 56 3.51 -4.25 2.45
C THR A 56 3.70 -4.22 0.93
N SER A 57 3.68 -5.37 0.24
CA SER A 57 3.78 -5.43 -1.22
C SER A 57 2.62 -4.68 -1.88
N VAL A 58 1.40 -4.99 -1.46
CA VAL A 58 0.18 -4.36 -2.00
C VAL A 58 0.21 -2.84 -1.76
N PHE A 59 0.66 -2.38 -0.59
CA PHE A 59 0.83 -0.97 -0.31
C PHE A 59 1.79 -0.29 -1.30
N PHE A 60 2.99 -0.85 -1.50
CA PHE A 60 3.98 -0.24 -2.40
C PHE A 60 3.58 -0.31 -3.87
N GLU A 61 2.86 -1.36 -4.29
CA GLU A 61 2.24 -1.44 -5.62
C GLU A 61 1.25 -0.28 -5.83
N ASN A 62 0.34 -0.05 -4.87
CA ASN A 62 -0.60 1.07 -4.95
C ASN A 62 0.10 2.44 -4.91
N ALA A 63 1.17 2.57 -4.12
CA ALA A 63 1.96 3.80 -4.06
C ALA A 63 2.64 4.09 -5.40
N LEU A 64 3.20 3.07 -6.04
CA LEU A 64 3.82 3.18 -7.36
C LEU A 64 2.79 3.54 -8.43
N GLU A 65 1.64 2.86 -8.46
CA GLU A 65 0.57 3.18 -9.40
C GLU A 65 0.07 4.62 -9.25
N PHE A 66 -0.05 5.09 -8.01
CA PHE A 66 -0.45 6.47 -7.74
C PHE A 66 0.62 7.48 -8.19
N ALA A 67 1.90 7.22 -7.90
CA ALA A 67 3.00 8.05 -8.35
C ALA A 67 3.06 8.14 -9.88
N VAL A 68 2.97 6.99 -10.57
CA VAL A 68 2.91 6.95 -12.05
C VAL A 68 1.73 7.73 -12.57
N LYS A 69 0.56 7.66 -11.93
CA LYS A 69 -0.61 8.44 -12.35
C LYS A 69 -0.39 9.95 -12.16
N ILE A 70 0.26 10.38 -11.08
CA ILE A 70 0.64 11.78 -10.88
C ILE A 70 1.55 12.24 -12.02
N ASP A 71 2.60 11.48 -12.32
CA ASP A 71 3.55 11.82 -13.39
C ASP A 71 2.85 11.92 -14.75
N GLN A 72 1.95 10.99 -15.08
CA GLN A 72 1.14 11.04 -16.30
C GLN A 72 0.28 12.31 -16.41
N VAL A 73 -0.27 12.79 -15.29
CA VAL A 73 -1.11 13.98 -15.28
C VAL A 73 -0.25 15.25 -15.33
N GLU A 74 0.92 15.25 -14.72
CA GLU A 74 1.92 16.32 -14.88
C GLU A 74 2.35 16.43 -16.35
N ASP A 75 2.65 15.31 -17.02
CA ASP A 75 2.96 15.26 -18.45
C ASP A 75 1.79 15.74 -19.31
N PHE A 76 0.56 15.32 -19.00
CA PHE A 76 -0.63 15.81 -19.67
C PHE A 76 -0.73 17.35 -19.58
N LEU A 77 -0.57 17.92 -18.38
CA LEU A 77 -0.62 19.37 -18.18
C LEU A 77 0.45 20.12 -18.97
N ASN A 78 1.66 19.57 -19.06
CA ASN A 78 2.76 20.16 -19.82
C ASN A 78 2.50 20.16 -21.33
N ASN A 79 1.73 19.19 -21.83
CA ASN A 79 1.44 19.02 -23.26
C ASN A 79 0.06 19.56 -23.69
N ALA A 80 -0.85 19.84 -22.75
CA ALA A 80 -2.26 20.19 -22.98
C ALA A 80 -2.53 21.62 -23.51
N GLN A 81 -1.53 22.32 -24.06
CA GLN A 81 -1.69 23.73 -24.47
C GLN A 81 -2.26 23.93 -25.88
N GLU A 82 -2.42 22.88 -26.68
CA GLU A 82 -2.82 23.00 -28.08
C GLU A 82 -4.21 22.39 -28.29
N PHE A 83 -5.19 23.23 -28.58
CA PHE A 83 -6.50 22.82 -29.12
C PHE A 83 -6.77 23.62 -30.40
N ASP A 84 -7.23 22.93 -31.44
CA ASP A 84 -7.41 23.52 -32.78
C ASP A 84 -8.84 24.03 -33.01
N ASN A 85 -9.81 23.47 -32.29
CA ASN A 85 -11.23 23.77 -32.46
C ASN A 85 -12.04 23.48 -31.18
N ILE A 86 -13.33 23.86 -31.20
CA ILE A 86 -14.26 23.69 -30.06
C ILE A 86 -14.39 22.22 -29.62
N ASP A 87 -14.34 21.27 -30.54
CA ASP A 87 -14.48 19.84 -30.22
C ASP A 87 -13.22 19.32 -29.51
N SER A 88 -12.02 19.69 -29.97
CA SER A 88 -10.75 19.38 -29.29
C SER A 88 -10.66 20.01 -27.90
N LEU A 89 -11.22 21.21 -27.72
CA LEU A 89 -11.32 21.86 -26.40
C LEU A 89 -12.26 21.11 -25.45
N ARG A 90 -13.39 20.60 -25.95
CA ARG A 90 -14.31 19.76 -25.16
C ARG A 90 -13.69 18.42 -24.79
N GLU A 91 -12.96 17.81 -25.71
CA GLU A 91 -12.23 16.57 -25.45
C GLU A 91 -11.15 16.76 -24.38
N LEU A 92 -10.40 17.87 -24.45
CA LEU A 92 -9.41 18.22 -23.45
C LEU A 92 -10.02 18.37 -22.04
N LEU A 93 -11.17 19.04 -21.93
CA LEU A 93 -11.91 19.18 -20.67
C LEU A 93 -12.38 17.82 -20.13
N LEU A 94 -12.84 16.91 -21.01
CA LEU A 94 -13.24 15.56 -20.63
C LEU A 94 -12.06 14.71 -20.15
N GLN A 95 -10.93 14.77 -20.87
CA GLN A 95 -9.70 14.08 -20.46
C GLN A 95 -9.24 14.57 -19.08
N GLN A 96 -9.29 15.87 -18.85
CA GLN A 96 -8.95 16.47 -17.56
C GLN A 96 -9.84 15.97 -16.42
N GLU A 97 -11.14 15.81 -16.66
CA GLU A 97 -12.08 15.24 -15.69
C GLU A 97 -11.75 13.77 -15.37
N ASN A 98 -11.47 12.97 -16.40
CA ASN A 98 -11.05 11.58 -16.24
C ASN A 98 -9.75 11.46 -15.44
N HIS A 99 -8.75 12.28 -15.75
CA HIS A 99 -7.49 12.36 -15.00
C HIS A 99 -7.72 12.69 -13.52
N THR A 100 -8.59 13.66 -13.24
CA THR A 100 -8.95 14.05 -11.87
C THR A 100 -9.59 12.89 -11.12
N LYS A 101 -10.54 12.19 -11.76
CA LYS A 101 -11.24 11.05 -11.17
C LYS A 101 -10.27 9.91 -10.84
N GLU A 102 -9.44 9.51 -11.80
CA GLU A 102 -8.47 8.42 -11.60
C GLU A 102 -7.43 8.75 -10.53
N LEU A 103 -6.97 10.00 -10.44
CA LEU A 103 -6.09 10.45 -9.35
C LEU A 103 -6.73 10.28 -7.97
N LEU A 104 -8.02 10.61 -7.85
CA LEU A 104 -8.76 10.46 -6.60
C LEU A 104 -8.97 8.98 -6.24
N GLU A 105 -9.29 8.14 -7.22
CA GLU A 105 -9.45 6.69 -7.02
C GLU A 105 -8.16 6.04 -6.54
N LYS A 106 -7.03 6.34 -7.19
CA LYS A 106 -5.71 5.82 -6.79
C LYS A 106 -5.26 6.36 -5.44
N SER A 107 -5.49 7.65 -5.18
CA SER A 107 -5.24 8.26 -3.86
C SER A 107 -6.04 7.57 -2.76
N PHE A 108 -7.32 7.29 -3.00
CA PHE A 108 -8.19 6.63 -2.04
C PHE A 108 -7.76 5.18 -1.79
N ALA A 109 -7.44 4.43 -2.84
CA ALA A 109 -6.92 3.06 -2.72
C ALA A 109 -5.64 3.02 -1.87
N LEU A 110 -4.69 3.91 -2.13
CA LEU A 110 -3.45 4.00 -1.35
C LEU A 110 -3.71 4.36 0.12
N LEU A 111 -4.61 5.31 0.41
CA LEU A 111 -4.94 5.68 1.79
C LEU A 111 -5.54 4.50 2.58
N ASN A 112 -6.44 3.73 1.95
CA ASN A 112 -6.99 2.54 2.58
C ASN A 112 -5.90 1.49 2.86
N LYS A 113 -5.00 1.24 1.89
CA LYS A 113 -3.90 0.28 2.08
C LYS A 113 -2.89 0.72 3.11
N SER A 114 -2.64 2.02 3.22
CA SER A 114 -1.83 2.55 4.30
C SER A 114 -2.47 2.33 5.66
N HIS A 115 -3.79 2.51 5.78
CA HIS A 115 -4.51 2.26 7.03
C HIS A 115 -4.44 0.79 7.43
N ASP A 116 -4.73 -0.11 6.48
CA ASP A 116 -4.62 -1.57 6.69
C ASP A 116 -3.21 -1.92 7.20
N LEU A 117 -2.16 -1.39 6.55
CA LEU A 117 -0.77 -1.69 6.88
C LEU A 117 -0.32 -1.12 8.23
N THR A 118 -0.63 0.14 8.54
CA THR A 118 -0.23 0.75 9.81
C THR A 118 -0.97 0.13 10.99
N GLN A 119 -2.25 -0.22 10.81
CA GLN A 119 -3.00 -0.98 11.81
C GLN A 119 -2.35 -2.34 12.07
N PHE A 120 -2.01 -3.09 11.02
CA PHE A 120 -1.36 -4.38 11.16
C PHE A 120 0.00 -4.26 11.87
N ILE A 121 0.80 -3.24 11.56
CA ILE A 121 2.10 -3.00 12.21
C ILE A 121 1.94 -2.69 13.70
N GLU A 122 0.92 -1.94 14.11
CA GLU A 122 0.67 -1.64 15.52
C GLU A 122 0.16 -2.87 16.29
N GLU A 123 -0.66 -3.72 15.67
CA GLU A 123 -1.07 -5.00 16.24
C GLU A 123 0.14 -5.96 16.38
N PHE A 124 1.00 -6.02 15.37
CA PHE A 124 2.23 -6.82 15.35
C PHE A 124 3.21 -6.44 16.47
N LYS A 125 3.18 -5.19 16.93
CA LYS A 125 4.04 -4.66 17.99
C LYS A 125 3.64 -5.10 19.41
N CYS A 126 2.39 -5.50 19.64
CA CYS A 126 1.80 -5.61 20.99
C CYS A 126 1.71 -7.04 21.55
N GLU A 127 2.50 -7.99 21.06
CA GLU A 127 2.34 -9.40 21.46
C GLU A 127 3.24 -9.81 22.62
N GLY A 128 2.67 -9.75 23.83
CA GLY A 128 3.10 -10.52 24.99
C GLY A 128 3.89 -9.76 26.06
N PRO A 129 4.13 -10.39 27.23
CA PRO A 129 4.80 -9.76 28.38
C PRO A 129 6.29 -9.45 28.14
N ASN A 130 6.87 -9.86 27.02
CA ASN A 130 8.27 -9.63 26.63
C ASN A 130 8.37 -8.88 25.29
N ALA A 131 7.53 -7.88 25.04
CA ALA A 131 7.59 -7.09 23.82
C ALA A 131 9.00 -6.49 23.63
N ASN A 132 9.67 -6.88 22.54
CA ASN A 132 11.04 -6.47 22.25
C ASN A 132 11.06 -4.96 21.92
N PRO A 133 11.80 -4.12 22.68
CA PRO A 133 11.92 -2.69 22.41
C PRO A 133 12.38 -2.36 20.98
N GLU A 134 13.23 -3.21 20.39
CA GLU A 134 13.70 -3.03 19.02
C GLU A 134 12.60 -3.25 17.98
N LEU A 135 11.71 -4.23 18.21
CA LEU A 135 10.55 -4.46 17.35
C LEU A 135 9.56 -3.32 17.45
N ILE A 136 9.34 -2.81 18.67
CA ILE A 136 8.49 -1.64 18.91
C ILE A 136 9.02 -0.42 18.17
N GLN A 137 10.32 -0.16 18.28
CA GLN A 137 10.96 0.96 17.60
C GLN A 137 10.95 0.79 16.07
N GLY A 138 11.17 -0.43 15.57
CA GLY A 138 11.10 -0.75 14.15
C GLY A 138 9.71 -0.55 13.55
N ALA A 139 8.66 -0.99 14.25
CA ALA A 139 7.27 -0.76 13.89
C ALA A 139 6.96 0.75 13.79
N HIS A 140 7.30 1.52 14.83
CA HIS A 140 7.12 2.97 14.83
C HIS A 140 7.88 3.66 13.69
N SER A 141 9.13 3.28 13.44
CA SER A 141 9.92 3.80 12.33
C SER A 141 9.29 3.48 10.97
N SER A 142 8.67 2.31 10.85
CA SER A 142 8.01 1.87 9.61
C SER A 142 6.74 2.68 9.35
N CYS A 143 5.89 2.88 10.37
CA CYS A 143 4.72 3.75 10.28
C CYS A 143 5.11 5.17 9.86
N LEU A 144 6.15 5.76 10.48
CA LEU A 144 6.63 7.09 10.09
C LEU A 144 7.08 7.17 8.62
N LYS A 145 7.72 6.11 8.09
CA LYS A 145 8.12 6.07 6.68
C LYS A 145 6.91 6.01 5.75
N ILE A 146 5.88 5.25 6.13
CA ILE A 146 4.62 5.16 5.39
C ILE A 146 3.95 6.54 5.38
N ASP A 147 3.84 7.19 6.54
CA ASP A 147 3.23 8.51 6.67
C ASP A 147 3.96 9.57 5.84
N ASN A 148 5.29 9.60 5.87
CA ASN A 148 6.09 10.53 5.07
C ASN A 148 5.89 10.31 3.55
N LEU A 149 5.83 9.05 3.11
CA LEU A 149 5.58 8.73 1.70
C LEU A 149 4.18 9.18 1.28
N LEU A 150 3.17 8.89 2.11
CA LEU A 150 1.81 9.35 1.87
C LEU A 150 1.73 10.86 1.79
N GLU A 151 2.33 11.58 2.74
CA GLU A 151 2.31 13.04 2.79
C GLU A 151 2.90 13.61 1.50
N MET A 152 4.07 13.12 1.07
CA MET A 152 4.70 13.56 -0.17
C MET A 152 3.79 13.34 -1.39
N LEU A 153 3.21 12.16 -1.55
CA LEU A 153 2.33 11.86 -2.69
C LEU A 153 1.02 12.66 -2.64
N GLN A 154 0.44 12.84 -1.46
CA GLN A 154 -0.76 13.64 -1.27
C GLN A 154 -0.52 15.13 -1.54
N ASP A 155 0.64 15.65 -1.17
CA ASP A 155 1.00 17.04 -1.44
C ASP A 155 1.25 17.28 -2.93
N ARG A 156 1.92 16.36 -3.63
CA ARG A 156 2.01 16.40 -5.10
C ARG A 156 0.63 16.41 -5.74
N ARG A 157 -0.27 15.51 -5.35
CA ARG A 157 -1.66 15.48 -5.84
C ARG A 157 -2.39 16.80 -5.58
N ARG A 158 -2.26 17.37 -4.37
CA ARG A 158 -2.90 18.65 -4.02
C ARG A 158 -2.38 19.82 -4.86
N GLN A 159 -1.08 19.84 -5.16
CA GLN A 159 -0.52 20.84 -6.06
C GLN A 159 -1.10 20.69 -7.46
N LEU A 160 -1.14 19.46 -7.97
CA LEU A 160 -1.68 19.15 -9.28
C LEU A 160 -3.17 19.50 -9.41
N ASP A 161 -3.97 19.19 -8.40
CA ASP A 161 -5.39 19.58 -8.31
C ASP A 161 -5.57 21.10 -8.45
N LYS A 162 -4.68 21.92 -7.86
CA LYS A 162 -4.76 23.38 -7.98
C LYS A 162 -4.53 23.81 -9.43
N PHE A 163 -3.52 23.25 -10.09
CA PHE A 163 -3.23 23.55 -11.49
C PHE A 163 -4.36 23.11 -12.41
N LEU A 164 -4.87 21.90 -12.24
CA LEU A 164 -6.01 21.39 -13.01
C LEU A 164 -7.23 22.30 -12.85
N ARG A 165 -7.61 22.65 -11.62
CA ARG A 165 -8.76 23.55 -11.39
C ARG A 165 -8.57 24.90 -12.08
N HIS A 166 -7.38 25.47 -12.02
CA HIS A 166 -7.10 26.76 -12.66
C HIS A 166 -7.15 26.66 -14.18
N GLN A 167 -6.52 25.65 -14.77
CA GLN A 167 -6.55 25.40 -16.21
C GLN A 167 -7.98 25.16 -16.70
N ARG A 168 -8.76 24.36 -15.97
CA ARG A 168 -10.16 24.05 -16.31
C ARG A 168 -11.00 25.31 -16.41
N GLN A 169 -10.90 26.19 -15.42
CA GLN A 169 -11.62 27.47 -15.41
C GLN A 169 -11.25 28.32 -16.63
N GLY A 170 -9.97 28.36 -17.01
CA GLY A 170 -9.51 29.08 -18.20
C GLY A 170 -10.09 28.48 -19.49
N LEU A 171 -10.01 27.15 -19.65
CA LEU A 171 -10.54 26.44 -20.82
C LEU A 171 -12.07 26.57 -20.93
N GLU A 172 -12.80 26.51 -19.82
CA GLU A 172 -14.25 26.74 -19.78
C GLU A 172 -14.61 28.17 -20.22
N GLN A 173 -13.85 29.18 -19.79
CA GLN A 173 -14.04 30.56 -20.26
C GLN A 173 -13.79 30.70 -21.76
N VAL A 174 -12.71 30.12 -22.28
CA VAL A 174 -12.41 30.14 -23.72
C VAL A 174 -13.52 29.45 -24.51
N LEU A 175 -14.02 28.31 -24.02
CA LEU A 175 -15.13 27.59 -24.65
C LEU A 175 -16.37 28.48 -24.75
N GLN A 176 -16.72 29.21 -23.69
CA GLN A 176 -17.86 30.14 -23.73
C GLN A 176 -17.65 31.25 -24.77
N ILE A 177 -16.44 31.82 -24.87
CA ILE A 177 -16.11 32.84 -25.88
C ILE A 177 -16.26 32.28 -27.29
N CYS A 178 -15.73 31.09 -27.57
CA CYS A 178 -15.85 30.45 -28.88
C CYS A 178 -17.32 30.17 -29.27
N LEU A 179 -18.13 29.70 -28.33
CA LEU A 179 -19.55 29.47 -28.55
C LEU A 179 -20.31 30.77 -28.80
N TRP A 180 -19.97 31.83 -28.08
CA TRP A 180 -20.57 33.15 -28.27
C TRP A 180 -20.27 33.70 -29.67
N HIS A 181 -19.02 33.65 -30.11
CA HIS A 181 -18.65 34.05 -31.47
C HIS A 181 -19.38 33.24 -32.54
N GLN A 182 -19.47 31.91 -32.36
CA GLN A 182 -20.20 31.05 -33.30
C GLN A 182 -21.68 31.49 -33.42
N GLN A 183 -22.31 31.84 -32.31
CA GLN A 183 -23.69 32.32 -32.28
C GLN A 183 -23.85 33.69 -32.96
N GLU A 184 -22.90 34.61 -32.78
CA GLU A 184 -22.89 35.93 -33.44
C GLU A 184 -22.81 35.80 -34.98
N THR A 185 -21.92 34.93 -35.49
CA THR A 185 -21.83 34.64 -36.93
C THR A 185 -23.05 33.94 -37.53
N GLN A 186 -23.93 33.35 -36.72
CA GLN A 186 -25.17 32.71 -37.21
C GLN A 186 -26.37 33.69 -37.28
N VAL A 187 -26.29 34.82 -36.58
CA VAL A 187 -27.38 35.82 -36.50
C VAL A 187 -27.17 36.97 -37.48
N THR A 188 -25.94 37.14 -38.00
CA THR A 188 -25.57 38.17 -38.99
C THR A 188 -25.54 37.59 -40.40
#